data_AF-A0AAD8XWV7-F1
#
_entry.id   AF-A0AAD8XWV7-F1
#
_cell.length_a   1.000
_cell.length_b   1.000
_cell.length_c   1.000
_cell.angle_alpha   90.00
_cell.angle_beta   90.00
_cell.angle_gamma   90.00
#
_symmetry.space_group_name_H-M   'P 1'
#
loop_
_entity.id
_entity.type
_entity.pdbx_description
1 polymer ?
#
loop_
_entity_poly.entity_id
_entity_poly.type
_entity_poly.pdbx_seq_one_letter_code
_entity_poly.pdbx_strand_id
1 'polypeptide(L)'
;MMSNDLQAEADCMCCASCGITKAEFEYELVPCWVCNFYLVRYCSEKCHEDHWPQHEALCKERVLRNEILFRQPENTHLGDCPICLLPMSTGLGKSMIQSCCSKTICKGCSHAHCLHQLQQRQARVCPFCRHTIPKSKEEVDKNNLKRIEANDPVALREIGTERYHEGNYEESFEYLAKAVELGDIAAQYYLGHMYQKGEGVEKDEKKGLYHLEEAAIGGHPEARYSLGSREWKNDLIERSMKHYIIGANLGHVMALKVLKESYKWRDVTKADFAGALRGHQAAVDARKSPQREAAAIFQATQAGNAR
;
A
#
# COMPACT_ATOMS: atom_id res chain seq x y z
N MET A 1 0.67 -1.02 -24.62
CA MET A 1 1.46 -2.19 -25.04
C MET A 1 2.92 -1.88 -24.73
N MET A 2 3.37 -2.23 -23.52
CA MET A 2 4.78 -2.18 -23.15
C MET A 2 5.34 -3.59 -23.38
N SER A 3 6.50 -3.67 -24.03
CA SER A 3 7.10 -4.88 -24.56
C SER A 3 7.31 -5.95 -23.49
N ASN A 4 7.07 -7.19 -23.88
CA ASN A 4 7.30 -8.44 -23.16
C ASN A 4 8.79 -8.73 -22.87
N ASP A 5 9.65 -7.72 -22.74
CA ASP A 5 11.10 -7.87 -22.61
C ASP A 5 11.64 -7.58 -21.18
N LEU A 6 10.76 -7.48 -20.18
CA LEU A 6 11.13 -7.63 -18.76
C LEU A 6 11.10 -9.11 -18.32
N GLN A 7 11.27 -10.01 -19.28
CA GLN A 7 10.99 -11.42 -19.19
C GLN A 7 12.26 -12.24 -18.91
N ALA A 8 12.90 -12.07 -17.73
CA ALA A 8 13.84 -13.06 -17.13
C ALA A 8 14.37 -12.72 -15.71
N GLU A 9 13.61 -12.19 -14.75
CA GLU A 9 14.20 -11.84 -13.43
C GLU A 9 13.37 -12.28 -12.21
N ALA A 10 12.98 -13.54 -12.22
CA ALA A 10 13.01 -14.34 -11.00
C ALA A 10 14.18 -15.32 -11.18
N ASP A 11 15.17 -15.25 -10.30
CA ASP A 11 16.21 -16.27 -10.11
C ASP A 11 17.05 -16.72 -11.32
N CYS A 12 17.61 -15.82 -12.14
CA CYS A 12 18.78 -16.25 -12.91
C CYS A 12 19.99 -16.33 -11.98
N MET A 13 20.25 -17.53 -11.45
CA MET A 13 21.57 -17.93 -10.94
C MET A 13 22.58 -18.05 -12.10
N CYS A 14 22.47 -17.19 -13.11
CA CYS A 14 23.17 -17.25 -14.37
C CYS A 14 23.78 -15.90 -14.74
N CYS A 15 24.89 -15.93 -15.49
CA CYS A 15 25.47 -14.74 -16.09
C CYS A 15 24.50 -14.15 -17.12
N ALA A 16 24.15 -12.87 -16.98
CA ALA A 16 23.23 -12.19 -17.90
C ALA A 16 23.77 -12.04 -19.33
N SER A 17 25.08 -12.13 -19.52
CA SER A 17 25.73 -12.06 -20.83
C SER A 17 25.80 -13.43 -21.52
N CYS A 18 26.33 -14.45 -20.82
CA CYS A 18 26.65 -15.75 -21.42
C CYS A 18 25.81 -16.93 -20.92
N GLY A 19 24.87 -16.71 -20.01
CA GLY A 19 23.96 -17.74 -19.49
C GLY A 19 24.59 -18.75 -18.53
N ILE A 20 25.89 -18.67 -18.26
CA ILE A 20 26.61 -19.60 -17.35
C ILE A 20 25.97 -19.58 -15.96
N THR A 21 25.59 -20.75 -15.45
CA THR A 21 24.97 -20.87 -14.14
C THR A 21 26.00 -20.97 -13.00
N LYS A 22 25.60 -20.64 -11.76
CA LYS A 22 26.44 -20.84 -10.56
C LYS A 22 26.89 -22.30 -10.38
N ALA A 23 26.12 -23.27 -10.90
CA ALA A 23 26.49 -24.68 -10.84
C ALA A 23 27.61 -25.05 -11.82
N GLU A 24 27.78 -24.28 -12.90
CA GLU A 24 28.78 -24.48 -13.96
C GLU A 24 30.03 -23.62 -13.74
N PHE A 25 30.03 -22.76 -12.72
CA PHE A 25 31.11 -21.81 -12.45
C PHE A 25 31.64 -22.02 -11.03
N GLU A 26 32.95 -22.29 -10.88
CA GLU A 26 33.58 -22.56 -9.58
C GLU A 26 33.56 -21.38 -8.60
N TYR A 27 33.15 -20.18 -9.04
CA TYR A 27 33.17 -18.94 -8.27
C TYR A 27 31.80 -18.24 -8.25
N GLU A 28 31.58 -17.33 -7.29
CA GLU A 28 30.34 -16.55 -7.23
C GLU A 28 30.24 -15.55 -8.38
N LEU A 29 29.06 -15.47 -9.01
CA LEU A 29 28.80 -14.49 -10.07
C LEU A 29 28.96 -13.07 -9.53
N VAL A 30 29.68 -12.25 -10.30
CA VAL A 30 29.95 -10.83 -10.05
C VAL A 30 28.69 -9.99 -10.31
N PRO A 31 28.21 -9.24 -9.32
CA PRO A 31 27.05 -8.36 -9.47
C PRO A 31 27.34 -7.15 -10.37
N CYS A 32 26.29 -6.64 -11.03
CA CYS A 32 26.36 -5.34 -11.70
C CYS A 32 26.66 -4.22 -10.70
N TRP A 33 27.76 -3.50 -10.92
CA TRP A 33 28.21 -2.36 -10.11
C TRP A 33 27.35 -1.10 -10.26
N VAL A 34 26.54 -0.96 -11.32
CA VAL A 34 25.70 0.24 -11.55
C VAL A 34 24.32 0.09 -10.89
N CYS A 35 23.68 -1.07 -11.00
CA CYS A 35 22.40 -1.32 -10.29
C CYS A 35 22.60 -1.80 -8.84
N ASN A 36 23.81 -1.63 -8.30
CA ASN A 36 24.18 -1.93 -6.92
C ASN A 36 23.72 -3.31 -6.46
N PHE A 37 24.16 -4.39 -7.11
CA PHE A 37 24.12 -5.76 -6.58
C PHE A 37 22.77 -6.51 -6.57
N TYR A 38 21.64 -5.93 -6.98
CA TYR A 38 20.35 -6.54 -6.62
C TYR A 38 19.73 -7.53 -7.61
N LEU A 39 20.06 -7.54 -8.91
CA LEU A 39 19.31 -8.35 -9.90
C LEU A 39 20.13 -8.95 -11.05
N VAL A 40 21.15 -8.25 -11.55
CA VAL A 40 21.94 -8.71 -12.70
C VAL A 40 23.33 -9.12 -12.25
N ARG A 41 23.74 -10.32 -12.66
CA ARG A 41 25.02 -10.91 -12.32
C ARG A 41 25.75 -11.36 -13.58
N TYR A 42 27.06 -11.38 -13.51
CA TYR A 42 27.98 -11.69 -14.60
C TYR A 42 29.06 -12.65 -14.10
N CYS A 43 29.56 -13.56 -14.93
CA CYS A 43 30.64 -14.46 -14.52
C CYS A 43 32.01 -13.76 -14.48
N SER A 44 32.14 -12.55 -15.05
CA SER A 44 33.36 -11.76 -15.04
C SER A 44 33.06 -10.28 -15.34
N GLU A 45 33.98 -9.39 -14.98
CA GLU A 45 33.94 -7.97 -15.39
C GLU A 45 33.88 -7.82 -16.92
N LYS A 46 34.63 -8.66 -17.64
CA LYS A 46 34.59 -8.69 -19.10
C LYS A 46 33.18 -9.00 -19.63
N CYS A 47 32.50 -10.01 -19.07
CA CYS A 47 31.12 -10.30 -19.47
C CYS A 47 30.15 -9.17 -19.13
N HIS A 48 30.41 -8.41 -18.07
CA HIS A 48 29.66 -7.20 -17.78
C HIS A 48 29.91 -6.13 -18.85
N GLU A 49 31.18 -5.80 -19.15
CA GLU A 49 31.55 -4.79 -20.14
C GLU A 49 31.00 -5.11 -21.53
N ASP A 50 31.14 -6.37 -21.97
CA ASP A 50 30.67 -6.83 -23.28
C ASP A 50 29.13 -6.72 -23.42
N HIS A 51 28.40 -6.88 -22.31
CA HIS A 51 26.93 -6.82 -22.28
C HIS A 51 26.37 -5.43 -21.89
N TRP A 52 27.22 -4.53 -21.40
CA TRP A 52 26.80 -3.22 -20.92
C TRP A 52 26.00 -2.41 -21.96
N PRO A 53 26.38 -2.37 -23.26
CA PRO A 53 25.63 -1.63 -24.28
C PRO A 53 24.18 -2.09 -24.45
N GLN A 54 23.88 -3.37 -24.20
CA GLN A 54 22.51 -3.92 -24.29
C GLN A 54 21.74 -3.72 -22.98
N HIS A 55 22.43 -3.67 -21.84
CA HIS A 55 21.84 -3.61 -20.51
C HIS A 55 21.64 -2.17 -19.98
N GLU A 56 22.43 -1.21 -20.43
CA GLU A 56 22.55 0.12 -19.82
C GLU A 56 21.20 0.83 -19.60
N ALA A 57 20.33 0.85 -20.61
CA ALA A 57 19.03 1.53 -20.52
C ALA A 57 18.14 0.92 -19.44
N LEU A 58 17.97 -0.41 -19.47
CA LEU A 58 17.20 -1.15 -18.47
C LEU A 58 17.83 -1.03 -17.08
N CYS A 59 19.16 -0.99 -16.99
CA CYS A 59 19.87 -0.76 -15.73
C CYS A 59 19.51 0.59 -15.12
N LYS A 60 19.55 1.67 -15.92
CA LYS A 60 19.21 3.03 -15.48
C LYS A 60 17.74 3.14 -15.05
N GLU A 61 16.82 2.55 -15.81
CA GLU A 61 15.39 2.52 -15.45
C GLU A 61 15.16 1.83 -14.10
N ARG A 62 15.85 0.71 -13.84
CA ARG A 62 15.74 -0.01 -12.57
C ARG A 62 16.33 0.76 -11.40
N VAL A 63 17.43 1.48 -11.60
CA VAL A 63 18.01 2.35 -10.56
C VAL A 63 16.99 3.42 -10.20
N LEU A 64 16.45 4.13 -11.20
CA LEU A 64 15.42 5.15 -10.99
C LEU A 64 14.17 4.58 -10.30
N ARG A 65 13.70 3.42 -10.74
CA ARG A 65 12.52 2.76 -10.14
C ARG A 65 12.77 2.38 -8.68
N ASN A 66 13.97 1.91 -8.33
CA ASN A 66 14.34 1.64 -6.94
C ASN A 66 14.44 2.92 -6.10
N GLU A 67 14.99 4.01 -6.65
CA GLU A 67 15.02 5.30 -5.95
C GLU A 67 13.62 5.82 -5.64
N ILE A 68 12.68 5.69 -6.60
CA ILE A 68 11.28 6.04 -6.40
C ILE A 68 10.64 5.11 -5.36
N LEU A 69 10.87 3.79 -5.48
CA LEU A 69 10.33 2.80 -4.56
C LEU A 69 10.78 3.07 -3.13
N PHE A 70 12.05 3.40 -2.87
CA PHE A 70 12.54 3.63 -1.51
C PHE A 70 12.49 5.09 -1.04
N ARG A 71 11.87 5.98 -1.82
CA ARG A 71 11.54 7.32 -1.35
C ARG A 71 10.42 7.24 -0.31
N GLN A 72 10.61 7.92 0.82
CA GLN A 72 9.55 8.08 1.82
C GLN A 72 8.42 8.95 1.26
N PRO A 73 7.19 8.45 1.16
CA PRO A 73 6.06 9.29 0.79
C PRO A 73 5.67 10.22 1.94
N GLU A 74 5.17 11.41 1.60
CA GLU A 74 4.77 12.46 2.56
C GLU A 74 3.60 12.00 3.45
N ASN A 75 2.63 11.32 2.84
CA ASN A 75 1.42 10.84 3.48
C ASN A 75 1.10 9.41 3.06
N THR A 76 0.13 8.80 3.73
CA THR A 76 -0.42 7.52 3.28
C THR A 76 -1.37 7.71 2.10
N HIS A 77 -1.66 6.62 1.39
CA HIS A 77 -2.66 6.60 0.32
C HIS A 77 -4.06 7.10 0.73
N LEU A 78 -4.36 7.15 2.04
CA LEU A 78 -5.63 7.66 2.58
C LEU A 78 -5.71 9.20 2.56
N GLY A 79 -4.57 9.88 2.40
CA GLY A 79 -4.47 11.34 2.40
C GLY A 79 -4.94 11.99 3.71
N ASP A 80 -5.44 13.22 3.59
CA ASP A 80 -5.94 14.01 4.71
C ASP A 80 -7.47 13.96 4.81
N CYS A 81 -7.98 14.11 6.03
CA CYS A 81 -9.40 14.28 6.24
C CYS A 81 -9.86 15.59 5.59
N PRO A 82 -10.87 15.59 4.70
CA PRO A 82 -11.27 16.81 3.97
C PRO A 82 -11.95 17.86 4.85
N ILE A 83 -12.20 17.56 6.13
CA ILE A 83 -12.85 18.47 7.08
C ILE A 83 -11.83 19.12 8.03
N CYS A 84 -10.91 18.32 8.60
CA CYS A 84 -9.93 18.84 9.56
C CYS A 84 -8.51 18.97 9.00
N LEU A 85 -8.28 18.55 7.76
CA LEU A 85 -6.99 18.58 7.06
C LEU A 85 -5.85 17.86 7.81
N LEU A 86 -6.21 16.97 8.73
CA LEU A 86 -5.25 16.10 9.42
C LEU A 86 -5.14 14.76 8.69
N PRO A 87 -3.94 14.16 8.64
CA PRO A 87 -3.73 12.85 8.05
C PRO A 87 -4.74 11.82 8.53
N MET A 88 -5.20 10.99 7.60
CA MET A 88 -6.11 9.89 7.90
C MET A 88 -5.39 8.79 8.66
N SER A 89 -6.10 8.19 9.61
CA SER A 89 -5.55 7.10 10.41
C SER A 89 -5.61 5.78 9.64
N THR A 90 -4.51 5.04 9.68
CA THR A 90 -4.40 3.66 9.15
C THR A 90 -5.06 2.63 10.06
N GLY A 91 -5.55 3.03 11.25
CA GLY A 91 -6.23 2.12 12.16
C GLY A 91 -7.61 1.71 11.64
N LEU A 92 -7.95 0.43 11.79
CA LEU A 92 -9.26 -0.11 11.43
C LEU A 92 -10.40 0.69 12.07
N GLY A 93 -11.39 1.03 11.24
CA GLY A 93 -12.60 1.71 11.68
C GLY A 93 -12.38 3.12 12.25
N LYS A 94 -11.30 3.83 11.89
CA LYS A 94 -11.07 5.23 12.29
C LYS A 94 -11.63 6.27 11.31
N SER A 95 -12.03 5.82 10.12
CA SER A 95 -12.67 6.61 9.08
C SER A 95 -14.04 6.03 8.71
N MET A 96 -14.81 6.77 7.92
CA MET A 96 -16.03 6.27 7.28
C MET A 96 -16.21 6.93 5.91
N ILE A 97 -16.79 6.19 4.98
CA ILE A 97 -17.16 6.68 3.66
C ILE A 97 -18.61 7.14 3.69
N GLN A 98 -18.89 8.26 3.04
CA GLN A 98 -20.23 8.82 2.91
C GLN A 98 -20.85 8.35 1.60
N SER A 99 -21.90 7.54 1.65
CA SER A 99 -22.57 7.02 0.45
C SER A 99 -23.10 8.14 -0.47
N CYS A 100 -23.45 9.32 0.07
CA CYS A 100 -23.88 10.45 -0.76
C CYS A 100 -22.81 10.92 -1.74
N CYS A 101 -21.52 10.83 -1.40
CA CYS A 101 -20.43 11.53 -2.09
C CYS A 101 -19.12 10.76 -2.23
N SER A 102 -19.09 9.50 -1.78
CA SER A 102 -17.88 8.66 -1.69
C SER A 102 -16.70 9.29 -0.94
N LYS A 103 -16.92 10.36 -0.16
CA LYS A 103 -15.83 10.97 0.60
C LYS A 103 -15.58 10.21 1.88
N THR A 104 -14.33 9.83 2.06
CA THR A 104 -13.80 9.28 3.30
C THR A 104 -13.51 10.41 4.28
N ILE A 105 -14.10 10.35 5.46
CA ILE A 105 -13.93 11.35 6.52
C ILE A 105 -13.52 10.65 7.81
N CYS A 106 -12.68 11.28 8.62
CA CYS A 106 -12.35 10.71 9.92
C CYS A 106 -13.60 10.65 10.83
N LYS A 107 -13.72 9.58 11.63
CA LYS A 107 -14.88 9.41 12.53
C LYS A 107 -15.01 10.53 13.57
N GLY A 108 -13.91 11.20 13.91
CA GLY A 108 -13.93 12.39 14.76
C GLY A 108 -14.77 13.52 14.18
N CYS A 109 -14.48 13.94 12.93
CA CYS A 109 -15.26 14.97 12.25
C CYS A 109 -16.72 14.55 12.03
N SER A 110 -16.95 13.29 11.65
CA SER A 110 -18.32 12.77 11.49
C SER A 110 -19.11 12.81 12.80
N HIS A 111 -18.50 12.34 13.90
CA HIS A 111 -19.12 12.35 15.22
C HIS A 111 -19.41 13.77 15.72
N ALA A 112 -18.43 14.67 15.63
CA ALA A 112 -18.60 16.06 16.03
C ALA A 112 -19.71 16.76 15.24
N HIS A 113 -19.80 16.51 13.92
CA HIS A 113 -20.87 17.04 13.09
C HIS A 113 -22.25 16.52 13.50
N CYS A 114 -22.37 15.21 13.75
CA CYS A 114 -23.61 14.58 14.20
C CYS A 114 -24.06 15.15 15.56
N LEU A 115 -23.16 15.30 16.52
CA LEU A 115 -23.46 15.89 17.83
C LEU A 115 -23.97 17.32 17.71
N HIS A 116 -23.33 18.14 16.88
CA HIS A 116 -23.75 19.53 16.67
C HIS A 116 -25.17 19.62 16.09
N GLN A 117 -25.50 18.79 15.10
CA GLN A 117 -26.85 18.74 14.52
C GLN A 117 -27.90 18.31 15.55
N LEU A 118 -27.59 17.32 16.38
CA LEU A 118 -28.48 16.86 17.44
C LEU A 118 -28.75 17.96 18.47
N GLN A 119 -27.71 18.71 18.88
CA GLN A 119 -27.85 19.85 19.79
C GLN A 119 -28.75 20.94 19.21
N GLN A 120 -28.67 21.19 17.90
CA GLN A 120 -29.50 22.16 17.21
C GLN A 120 -30.86 21.61 16.76
N ARG A 121 -31.18 20.35 17.06
CA ARG A 121 -32.40 19.65 16.59
C ARG A 121 -32.60 19.72 15.07
N GLN A 122 -31.49 19.71 14.33
CA GLN A 122 -31.49 19.76 12.87
C GLN A 122 -31.53 18.36 12.26
N ALA A 123 -31.99 18.27 11.01
CA ALA A 123 -31.89 17.04 10.23
C ALA A 123 -30.42 16.64 10.07
N ARG A 124 -30.15 15.32 10.18
CA ARG A 124 -28.81 14.79 9.96
C ARG A 124 -28.44 14.87 8.49
N VAL A 125 -27.38 15.60 8.19
CA VAL A 125 -26.79 15.71 6.85
C VAL A 125 -25.34 15.25 6.85
N CYS A 126 -24.84 14.88 5.67
CA CYS A 126 -23.45 14.51 5.46
C CYS A 126 -22.51 15.66 5.86
N PRO A 127 -21.43 15.39 6.63
CA PRO A 127 -20.47 16.41 7.04
C PRO A 127 -19.75 17.12 5.89
N PHE A 128 -19.68 16.49 4.71
CA PHE A 128 -19.02 17.03 3.53
C PHE A 128 -20.01 17.57 2.49
N CYS A 129 -20.90 16.70 1.98
CA CYS A 129 -21.79 17.04 0.87
C CYS A 129 -23.07 17.77 1.31
N ARG A 130 -23.35 17.85 2.62
CA ARG A 130 -24.57 18.40 3.24
C ARG A 130 -25.91 17.81 2.74
N HIS A 131 -25.89 16.74 1.95
CA HIS A 131 -27.11 15.99 1.62
C HIS A 131 -27.61 15.24 2.85
N THR A 132 -28.91 15.06 2.95
CA THR A 132 -29.54 14.26 4.01
C THR A 132 -28.93 12.87 4.07
N ILE A 133 -28.59 12.43 5.28
CA ILE A 133 -28.06 11.07 5.48
C ILE A 133 -29.18 10.06 5.18
N PRO A 134 -28.89 8.97 4.45
CA PRO A 134 -29.83 7.87 4.24
C PRO A 134 -30.44 7.35 5.54
N LYS A 135 -31.74 7.04 5.51
CA LYS A 135 -32.49 6.52 6.67
C LYS A 135 -32.58 5.00 6.67
N SER A 136 -32.35 4.36 5.53
CA SER A 136 -32.43 2.90 5.37
C SER A 136 -31.25 2.36 4.58
N LYS A 137 -31.06 1.04 4.62
CA LYS A 137 -30.00 0.37 3.84
C LYS A 137 -30.24 0.52 2.34
N GLU A 138 -31.49 0.45 1.90
CA GLU A 138 -31.87 0.59 0.49
C GLU A 138 -31.50 1.97 -0.07
N GLU A 139 -31.62 3.03 0.74
CA GLU A 139 -31.17 4.37 0.35
C GLU A 139 -29.64 4.48 0.27
N VAL A 140 -28.92 3.77 1.16
CA VAL A 140 -27.45 3.66 1.10
C VAL A 140 -27.03 2.96 -0.18
N ASP A 141 -27.62 1.80 -0.48
CA ASP A 141 -27.31 0.98 -1.65
C ASP A 141 -27.59 1.75 -2.94
N LYS A 142 -28.73 2.46 -3.01
CA LYS A 142 -29.07 3.34 -4.13
C LYS A 142 -28.03 4.44 -4.35
N ASN A 143 -27.52 5.04 -3.28
CA ASN A 143 -26.49 6.07 -3.39
C ASN A 143 -25.14 5.48 -3.83
N ASN A 144 -24.77 4.31 -3.31
CA ASN A 144 -23.55 3.60 -3.72
C ASN A 144 -23.61 3.21 -5.20
N LEU A 145 -24.73 2.67 -5.68
CA LEU A 145 -24.92 2.34 -7.09
C LEU A 145 -24.73 3.56 -8.00
N LYS A 146 -25.32 4.71 -7.66
CA LYS A 146 -25.09 5.96 -8.41
C LYS A 146 -23.62 6.36 -8.47
N ARG A 147 -22.85 6.09 -7.41
CA ARG A 147 -21.40 6.39 -7.37
C ARG A 147 -20.59 5.41 -8.21
N ILE A 148 -20.97 4.13 -8.21
CA ILE A 148 -20.38 3.09 -9.07
C ILE A 148 -20.64 3.41 -10.55
N GLU A 149 -21.89 3.73 -10.91
CA GLU A 149 -22.29 4.13 -12.27
C GLU A 149 -21.56 5.39 -12.75
N ALA A 150 -21.27 6.30 -11.82
CA ALA A 150 -20.48 7.51 -12.10
C ALA A 150 -18.95 7.26 -12.15
N ASN A 151 -18.50 6.01 -12.05
CA ASN A 151 -17.09 5.62 -12.01
C ASN A 151 -16.31 6.34 -10.90
N ASP A 152 -16.91 6.50 -9.72
CA ASP A 152 -16.18 7.03 -8.58
C ASP A 152 -15.15 5.98 -8.08
N PRO A 153 -13.84 6.31 -8.05
CA PRO A 153 -12.79 5.34 -7.74
C PRO A 153 -12.93 4.72 -6.35
N VAL A 154 -13.37 5.52 -5.37
CA VAL A 154 -13.57 5.05 -4.00
C VAL A 154 -14.75 4.09 -3.94
N ALA A 155 -15.87 4.40 -4.59
CA ALA A 155 -17.02 3.50 -4.64
C ALA A 155 -16.69 2.18 -5.36
N LEU A 156 -15.97 2.24 -6.48
CA LEU A 156 -15.50 1.06 -7.22
C LEU A 156 -14.57 0.20 -6.35
N ARG A 157 -13.65 0.81 -5.62
CA ARG A 157 -12.81 0.08 -4.67
C ARG A 157 -13.65 -0.58 -3.58
N GLU A 158 -14.58 0.13 -2.96
CA GLU A 158 -15.38 -0.43 -1.86
C GLU A 158 -16.18 -1.67 -2.30
N ILE A 159 -16.88 -1.59 -3.45
CA ILE A 159 -17.61 -2.76 -3.97
C ILE A 159 -16.64 -3.87 -4.38
N GLY A 160 -15.50 -3.53 -4.99
CA GLY A 160 -14.46 -4.50 -5.36
C GLY A 160 -13.91 -5.24 -4.14
N THR A 161 -13.63 -4.53 -3.04
CA THR A 161 -13.20 -5.10 -1.76
C THR A 161 -14.28 -5.94 -1.09
N GLU A 162 -15.55 -5.53 -1.17
CA GLU A 162 -16.67 -6.35 -0.68
C GLU A 162 -16.74 -7.68 -1.43
N ARG A 163 -16.73 -7.66 -2.77
CA ARG A 163 -16.72 -8.88 -3.60
C ARG A 163 -15.52 -9.76 -3.36
N TYR A 164 -14.35 -9.16 -3.10
CA TYR A 164 -13.15 -9.90 -2.70
C TYR A 164 -13.40 -10.74 -1.45
N HIS A 165 -14.00 -10.15 -0.40
CA HIS A 165 -14.26 -10.83 0.86
C HIS A 165 -15.39 -11.87 0.79
N GLU A 166 -16.31 -11.72 -0.16
CA GLU A 166 -17.34 -12.71 -0.46
C GLU A 166 -16.82 -13.91 -1.26
N GLY A 167 -15.58 -13.85 -1.78
CA GLY A 167 -15.01 -14.86 -2.67
C GLY A 167 -15.44 -14.70 -4.14
N ASN A 168 -16.12 -13.61 -4.47
CA ASN A 168 -16.55 -13.26 -5.83
C ASN A 168 -15.39 -12.58 -6.57
N TYR A 169 -14.30 -13.32 -6.79
CA TYR A 169 -13.03 -12.74 -7.23
C TYR A 169 -13.05 -12.16 -8.65
N GLU A 170 -13.80 -12.73 -9.58
CA GLU A 170 -13.90 -12.20 -10.96
C GLU A 170 -14.54 -10.80 -10.97
N GLU A 171 -15.71 -10.63 -10.34
CA GLU A 171 -16.35 -9.32 -10.18
C GLU A 171 -15.44 -8.34 -9.40
N SER A 172 -14.78 -8.84 -8.34
CA SER A 172 -13.83 -8.04 -7.57
C SER A 172 -12.72 -7.48 -8.45
N PHE A 173 -12.15 -8.31 -9.33
CA PHE A 173 -11.07 -7.94 -10.23
C PHE A 173 -11.52 -6.83 -11.18
N GLU A 174 -12.72 -6.96 -11.77
CA GLU A 174 -13.26 -5.96 -12.69
C GLU A 174 -13.41 -4.58 -12.03
N TYR A 175 -14.02 -4.53 -10.84
CA TYR A 175 -14.20 -3.27 -10.11
C TYR A 175 -12.87 -2.66 -9.67
N LEU A 176 -11.94 -3.47 -9.15
CA LEU A 176 -10.64 -3.01 -8.67
C LEU A 176 -9.74 -2.56 -9.83
N ALA A 177 -9.74 -3.27 -10.96
CA ALA A 177 -9.02 -2.87 -12.17
C ALA A 177 -9.48 -1.49 -12.65
N LYS A 178 -10.80 -1.28 -12.69
CA LYS A 178 -11.38 0.01 -13.05
C LYS A 178 -11.03 1.12 -12.05
N ALA A 179 -11.03 0.82 -10.75
CA ALA A 179 -10.60 1.77 -9.72
C ALA A 179 -9.11 2.15 -9.89
N VAL A 180 -8.25 1.20 -10.26
CA VAL A 180 -6.84 1.43 -10.55
C VAL A 180 -6.64 2.31 -11.79
N GLU A 181 -7.39 2.09 -12.86
CA GLU A 181 -7.37 2.97 -14.06
C GLU A 181 -7.71 4.43 -13.73
N LEU A 182 -8.52 4.63 -12.68
CA LEU A 182 -8.92 5.92 -12.15
C LEU A 182 -7.97 6.46 -11.06
N GLY A 183 -6.84 5.78 -10.82
CA GLY A 183 -5.78 6.22 -9.92
C GLY A 183 -5.97 5.84 -8.44
N ASP A 184 -6.85 4.88 -8.11
CA ASP A 184 -7.00 4.43 -6.72
C ASP A 184 -5.83 3.53 -6.27
N ILE A 185 -5.04 4.05 -5.33
CA ILE A 185 -3.84 3.39 -4.79
C ILE A 185 -4.21 2.19 -3.88
N ALA A 186 -5.34 2.23 -3.18
CA ALA A 186 -5.76 1.10 -2.37
C ALA A 186 -6.23 -0.08 -3.24
N ALA A 187 -6.84 0.19 -4.40
CA ALA A 187 -7.17 -0.85 -5.37
C ALA A 187 -5.92 -1.54 -5.94
N GLN A 188 -4.81 -0.81 -6.13
CA GLN A 188 -3.52 -1.39 -6.54
C GLN A 188 -3.06 -2.50 -5.58
N TYR A 189 -3.20 -2.30 -4.26
CA TYR A 189 -2.84 -3.31 -3.27
C TYR A 189 -3.65 -4.59 -3.42
N TYR A 190 -4.97 -4.49 -3.63
CA TYR A 190 -5.81 -5.67 -3.85
C TYR A 190 -5.47 -6.40 -5.15
N LEU A 191 -5.30 -5.69 -6.28
CA LEU A 191 -4.87 -6.32 -7.53
C LEU A 191 -3.53 -7.04 -7.39
N GLY A 192 -2.59 -6.45 -6.66
CA GLY A 192 -1.30 -7.09 -6.35
C GLY A 192 -1.47 -8.46 -5.70
N HIS A 193 -2.36 -8.57 -4.71
CA HIS A 193 -2.68 -9.85 -4.07
C HIS A 193 -3.45 -10.81 -4.98
N MET A 194 -4.40 -10.31 -5.76
CA MET A 194 -5.21 -11.14 -6.67
C MET A 194 -4.32 -11.81 -7.72
N TYR A 195 -3.41 -11.08 -8.35
CA TYR A 195 -2.43 -11.64 -9.29
C TYR A 195 -1.47 -12.62 -8.63
N GLN A 196 -1.00 -12.37 -7.41
CA GLN A 196 -0.10 -13.29 -6.70
C GLN A 196 -0.75 -14.63 -6.37
N LYS A 197 -2.07 -14.64 -6.15
CA LYS A 197 -2.81 -15.84 -5.76
C LYS A 197 -3.57 -16.49 -6.90
N GLY A 198 -3.78 -15.79 -8.01
CA GLY A 198 -4.67 -16.21 -9.08
C GLY A 198 -6.16 -16.13 -8.69
N GLU A 199 -6.52 -15.17 -7.84
CA GLU A 199 -7.90 -14.96 -7.39
C GLU A 199 -8.65 -14.10 -8.42
N GLY A 200 -9.54 -14.69 -9.22
CA GLY A 200 -10.34 -13.97 -10.24
C GLY A 200 -9.55 -13.54 -11.49
N VAL A 201 -8.27 -13.90 -11.56
CA VAL A 201 -7.36 -13.64 -12.67
C VAL A 201 -6.29 -14.73 -12.72
N GLU A 202 -5.64 -14.94 -13.87
CA GLU A 202 -4.50 -15.85 -13.97
C GLU A 202 -3.38 -15.40 -13.01
N LYS A 203 -2.78 -16.37 -12.31
CA LYS A 203 -1.67 -16.10 -11.40
C LYS A 203 -0.49 -15.52 -12.17
N ASP A 204 -0.06 -14.32 -11.81
CA ASP A 204 1.09 -13.64 -12.39
C ASP A 204 1.86 -12.92 -11.28
N GLU A 205 2.95 -13.55 -10.83
CA GLU A 205 3.74 -13.00 -9.74
C GLU A 205 4.36 -11.65 -10.10
N LYS A 206 4.73 -11.43 -11.37
CA LYS A 206 5.37 -10.18 -11.80
C LYS A 206 4.39 -9.03 -11.79
N LYS A 207 3.19 -9.21 -12.35
CA LYS A 207 2.13 -8.22 -12.25
C LYS A 207 1.74 -7.96 -10.81
N GLY A 208 1.64 -9.01 -10.00
CA GLY A 208 1.38 -8.89 -8.57
C GLY A 208 2.40 -7.99 -7.86
N LEU A 209 3.69 -8.19 -8.13
CA LEU A 209 4.77 -7.35 -7.59
C LEU A 209 4.70 -5.92 -8.09
N TYR A 210 4.45 -5.73 -9.39
CA TYR A 210 4.29 -4.41 -9.97
C TYR A 210 3.21 -3.62 -9.23
N HIS A 211 2.00 -4.18 -9.09
CA HIS A 211 0.89 -3.53 -8.41
C HIS A 211 1.19 -3.23 -6.93
N LEU A 212 1.88 -4.14 -6.22
CA LEU A 212 2.31 -3.88 -4.83
C LEU A 212 3.36 -2.77 -4.74
N GLU A 213 4.30 -2.69 -5.69
CA GLU A 213 5.29 -1.61 -5.76
C GLU A 213 4.64 -0.26 -6.03
N GLU A 214 3.69 -0.20 -6.98
CA GLU A 214 2.91 1.02 -7.24
C GLU A 214 2.10 1.46 -6.01
N ALA A 215 1.46 0.51 -5.31
CA ALA A 215 0.77 0.79 -4.06
C ALA A 215 1.73 1.32 -2.97
N ALA A 216 2.92 0.72 -2.85
CA ALA A 216 3.94 1.13 -1.88
C ALA A 216 4.51 2.51 -2.20
N ILE A 217 4.74 2.83 -3.48
CA ILE A 217 5.13 4.16 -3.97
C ILE A 217 4.03 5.19 -3.63
N GLY A 218 2.77 4.83 -3.83
CA GLY A 218 1.60 5.63 -3.45
C GLY A 218 1.35 5.75 -1.94
N GLY A 219 2.25 5.26 -1.08
CA GLY A 219 2.13 5.39 0.36
C GLY A 219 1.15 4.40 1.00
N HIS A 220 0.97 3.21 0.41
CA HIS A 220 0.20 2.13 1.03
C HIS A 220 1.03 1.35 2.08
N PRO A 221 0.72 1.45 3.38
CA PRO A 221 1.58 0.87 4.41
C PRO A 221 1.54 -0.66 4.45
N GLU A 222 0.40 -1.28 4.12
CA GLU A 222 0.25 -2.72 4.01
C GLU A 222 1.01 -3.27 2.80
N ALA A 223 1.01 -2.57 1.66
CA ALA A 223 1.83 -2.93 0.51
C ALA A 223 3.33 -2.90 0.86
N ARG A 224 3.79 -1.88 1.61
CA ARG A 224 5.15 -1.82 2.16
C ARG A 224 5.47 -3.04 3.02
N TYR A 225 4.56 -3.40 3.92
CA TYR A 225 4.73 -4.57 4.77
C TYR A 225 4.80 -5.87 3.96
N SER A 226 3.93 -6.04 2.97
CA SER A 226 3.93 -7.20 2.06
C SER A 226 5.22 -7.32 1.27
N LEU A 227 5.73 -6.22 0.71
CA LEU A 227 7.01 -6.19 0.00
C LEU A 227 8.18 -6.51 0.94
N GLY A 228 8.20 -5.91 2.13
CA GLY A 228 9.21 -6.21 3.15
C GLY A 228 9.21 -7.69 3.55
N SER A 229 8.04 -8.29 3.76
CA SER A 229 7.93 -9.72 4.09
C SER A 229 8.38 -10.62 2.96
N ARG A 230 8.05 -10.28 1.71
CA ARG A 230 8.51 -11.03 0.55
C ARG A 230 10.02 -10.95 0.38
N GLU A 231 10.58 -9.75 0.43
CA GLU A 231 12.02 -9.56 0.28
C GLU A 231 12.81 -10.22 1.41
N TRP A 232 12.28 -10.23 2.64
CA TRP A 232 12.86 -11.01 3.74
C TRP A 232 12.92 -12.51 3.43
N LYS A 233 11.83 -13.09 2.90
CA LYS A 233 11.76 -14.51 2.54
C LYS A 233 12.72 -14.90 1.42
N ASN A 234 13.10 -13.93 0.60
CA ASN A 234 14.04 -14.09 -0.51
C ASN A 234 15.48 -13.68 -0.12
N ASP A 235 15.79 -13.62 1.18
CA ASP A 235 17.10 -13.25 1.74
C ASP A 235 17.60 -11.83 1.35
N LEU A 236 16.70 -10.95 0.90
CA LEU A 236 16.98 -9.55 0.59
C LEU A 236 16.80 -8.67 1.83
N ILE A 237 17.52 -8.99 2.90
CA ILE A 237 17.32 -8.42 4.25
C ILE A 237 17.42 -6.88 4.27
N GLU A 238 18.42 -6.31 3.61
CA GLU A 238 18.61 -4.85 3.59
C GLU A 238 17.41 -4.12 2.96
N ARG A 239 16.92 -4.62 1.82
CA ARG A 239 15.76 -4.05 1.13
C ARG A 239 14.47 -4.23 1.94
N SER A 240 14.33 -5.41 2.55
CA SER A 240 13.23 -5.69 3.47
C SER A 240 13.16 -4.65 4.60
N MET A 241 14.29 -4.35 5.24
CA MET A 241 14.36 -3.35 6.30
C MET A 241 13.95 -1.95 5.80
N LYS A 242 14.35 -1.56 4.58
CA LYS A 242 13.93 -0.27 3.99
C LYS A 242 12.42 -0.17 3.84
N HIS A 243 11.73 -1.21 3.36
CA HIS A 243 10.27 -1.19 3.30
C HIS A 243 9.62 -1.08 4.67
N TYR A 244 10.13 -1.81 5.67
CA TYR A 244 9.59 -1.73 7.02
C TYR A 244 9.83 -0.36 7.66
N ILE A 245 10.99 0.28 7.43
CA ILE A 245 11.26 1.65 7.89
C ILE A 245 10.25 2.62 7.28
N ILE A 246 10.03 2.55 5.97
CA ILE A 246 9.06 3.42 5.29
C ILE A 246 7.64 3.17 5.81
N GLY A 247 7.23 1.90 5.94
CA GLY A 247 5.94 1.53 6.50
C GLY A 247 5.75 2.00 7.95
N ALA A 248 6.80 1.90 8.78
CA ALA A 248 6.77 2.39 10.16
C ALA A 248 6.62 3.91 10.21
N ASN A 249 7.34 4.64 9.36
CA ASN A 249 7.20 6.09 9.22
C ASN A 249 5.80 6.51 8.73
N LEU A 250 5.08 5.63 8.03
CA LEU A 250 3.66 5.81 7.69
C LEU A 250 2.70 5.40 8.82
N GLY A 251 3.21 5.08 10.01
CA GLY A 251 2.42 4.69 11.17
C GLY A 251 1.91 3.24 11.13
N HIS A 252 2.55 2.35 10.36
CA HIS A 252 2.18 0.92 10.32
C HIS A 252 2.78 0.16 11.52
N VAL A 253 1.90 -0.25 12.44
CA VAL A 253 2.30 -0.85 13.73
C VAL A 253 3.08 -2.15 13.55
N MET A 254 2.67 -3.01 12.62
CA MET A 254 3.34 -4.29 12.41
C MET A 254 4.73 -4.14 11.78
N ALA A 255 4.94 -3.11 10.96
CA ALA A 255 6.26 -2.81 10.40
C ALA A 255 7.23 -2.38 11.51
N LEU A 256 6.78 -1.50 12.41
CA LEU A 256 7.57 -1.10 13.58
C LEU A 256 7.87 -2.29 14.51
N LYS A 257 6.91 -3.21 14.70
CA LYS A 257 7.12 -4.42 15.48
C LYS A 257 8.20 -5.31 14.87
N VAL A 258 8.19 -5.50 13.55
CA VAL A 258 9.24 -6.28 12.87
C VAL A 258 10.60 -5.62 13.06
N LEU A 259 10.73 -4.30 12.87
CA LEU A 259 11.99 -3.59 13.09
C LEU A 259 12.52 -3.73 14.53
N LYS A 260 11.63 -3.75 15.52
CA LYS A 260 12.00 -3.98 16.92
C LYS A 260 12.60 -5.38 17.12
N GLU A 261 12.05 -6.40 16.46
CA GLU A 261 12.59 -7.76 16.52
C GLU A 261 13.90 -7.86 15.75
N SER A 262 13.97 -7.35 14.52
CA SER A 262 15.20 -7.29 13.70
C SER A 262 16.34 -6.56 14.39
N TYR A 263 16.05 -5.54 15.22
CA TYR A 263 17.08 -4.86 16.01
C TYR A 263 17.74 -5.79 17.04
N LYS A 264 16.99 -6.73 17.63
CA LYS A 264 17.54 -7.72 18.57
C LYS A 264 18.52 -8.67 17.87
N TRP A 265 18.23 -9.00 16.62
CA TRP A 265 19.05 -9.88 15.78
C TRP A 265 20.18 -9.15 15.03
N ARG A 266 20.26 -7.81 15.18
CA ARG A 266 21.28 -6.93 14.56
C ARG A 266 21.14 -6.78 13.04
N ASP A 267 19.97 -7.06 12.48
CA ASP A 267 19.67 -6.87 11.05
C ASP A 267 19.39 -5.40 10.70
N VAL A 268 19.12 -4.56 11.71
CA VAL A 268 18.90 -3.11 11.58
C VAL A 268 19.73 -2.35 12.60
N THR A 269 20.26 -1.20 12.19
CA THR A 269 21.10 -0.39 13.08
C THR A 269 20.27 0.28 14.17
N LYS A 270 20.94 0.65 15.28
CA LYS A 270 20.31 1.46 16.35
C LYS A 270 19.77 2.79 15.82
N ALA A 271 20.48 3.41 14.88
CA ALA A 271 20.09 4.70 14.29
C ALA A 271 18.81 4.56 13.48
N ASP A 272 18.73 3.54 12.61
CA ASP A 272 17.56 3.27 11.78
C ASP A 272 16.33 2.91 12.61
N PHE A 273 16.49 2.02 13.59
CA PHE A 273 15.39 1.67 14.48
C PHE A 273 14.88 2.87 15.28
N ALA A 274 15.77 3.68 15.84
CA ALA A 274 15.39 4.90 16.55
C ALA A 274 14.73 5.93 15.62
N GLY A 275 15.19 6.03 14.37
CA GLY A 275 14.58 6.86 13.33
C GLY A 275 13.15 6.42 13.02
N ALA A 276 12.95 5.14 12.73
CA ALA A 276 11.64 4.55 12.45
C ALA A 276 10.67 4.70 13.63
N LEU A 277 11.15 4.54 14.87
CA LEU A 277 10.32 4.76 16.06
C LEU A 277 9.83 6.21 16.17
N ARG A 278 10.72 7.19 15.92
CA ARG A 278 10.34 8.61 15.91
C ARG A 278 9.38 8.94 14.78
N GLY A 279 9.64 8.44 13.57
CA GLY A 279 8.76 8.64 12.42
C GLY A 279 7.37 8.06 12.64
N HIS A 280 7.29 6.83 13.16
CA HIS A 280 6.02 6.22 13.56
C HIS A 280 5.27 7.07 14.60
N GLN A 281 5.96 7.54 15.64
CA GLN A 281 5.35 8.38 16.67
C GLN A 281 4.83 9.70 16.08
N ALA A 282 5.61 10.36 15.22
CA ALA A 282 5.19 11.57 14.53
C ALA A 282 3.95 11.34 13.67
N ALA A 283 3.88 10.23 12.92
CA ALA A 283 2.71 9.88 12.12
C ALA A 283 1.47 9.62 12.98
N VAL A 284 1.63 8.99 14.15
CA VAL A 284 0.54 8.78 15.11
C VAL A 284 0.06 10.11 15.71
N ASP A 285 0.98 10.98 16.09
CA ASP A 285 0.67 12.26 16.72
C ASP A 285 0.01 13.24 15.74
N ALA A 286 0.45 13.27 14.48
CA ALA A 286 -0.17 14.06 13.42
C ALA A 286 -1.65 13.72 13.19
N ARG A 287 -2.10 12.53 13.63
CA ARG A 287 -3.50 12.08 13.50
C ARG A 287 -4.37 12.44 14.71
N LYS A 288 -3.82 12.97 15.80
CA LYS A 288 -4.58 13.26 17.02
C LYS A 288 -5.45 14.50 16.85
N SER A 289 -6.65 14.47 17.42
CA SER A 289 -7.50 15.65 17.58
C SER A 289 -8.53 15.38 18.68
N PRO A 290 -9.00 16.42 19.39
CA PRO A 290 -10.04 16.28 20.41
C PRO A 290 -11.30 15.57 19.90
N GLN A 291 -11.69 15.82 18.64
CA GLN A 291 -12.86 15.19 18.03
C GLN A 291 -12.66 13.69 17.79
N ARG A 292 -11.46 13.27 17.36
CA ARG A 292 -11.13 11.84 17.18
C ARG A 292 -11.06 11.11 18.51
N GLU A 293 -10.56 11.75 19.56
CA GLU A 293 -10.54 11.21 20.93
C GLU A 293 -11.96 11.05 21.49
N ALA A 294 -12.79 12.10 21.39
CA ALA A 294 -14.19 12.05 21.81
C ALA A 294 -14.98 10.94 21.08
N ALA A 295 -14.78 10.81 19.77
CA ALA A 295 -15.42 9.75 18.99
C ALA A 295 -14.96 8.35 19.41
N ALA A 296 -13.69 8.17 19.77
CA ALA A 296 -13.16 6.90 20.24
C ALA A 296 -13.74 6.52 21.61
N ILE A 297 -13.86 7.47 22.54
CA ILE A 297 -14.49 7.27 23.84
C ILE A 297 -15.95 6.85 23.67
N PHE A 298 -16.70 7.59 22.85
CA PHE A 298 -18.11 7.28 22.56
C PHE A 298 -18.29 5.85 22.02
N GLN A 299 -17.44 5.42 21.08
CA GLN A 299 -17.48 4.06 20.54
C GLN A 299 -17.16 2.99 21.59
N ALA A 300 -16.17 3.25 22.45
CA ALA A 300 -15.80 2.32 23.53
C ALA A 300 -16.95 2.14 24.53
N THR A 301 -17.65 3.23 24.89
CA THR A 301 -18.83 3.17 25.76
C THR A 301 -19.96 2.36 25.13
N GLN A 302 -20.24 2.54 23.84
CA GLN A 302 -21.28 1.74 23.17
C GLN A 302 -20.94 0.26 23.08
N ALA A 303 -19.68 -0.09 22.82
CA ALA A 303 -19.23 -1.47 22.78
C ALA A 303 -19.25 -2.16 24.16
N GLY A 304 -18.97 -1.41 25.23
CA GLY A 304 -19.05 -1.90 26.61
C GLY A 304 -20.49 -2.15 27.08
N ASN A 305 -21.46 -1.40 26.55
CA ASN A 305 -22.89 -1.58 26.85
C ASN A 305 -23.56 -2.69 26.03
N ALA A 306 -22.84 -3.28 25.06
CA ALA A 306 -23.33 -4.35 24.18
C ALA A 306 -22.79 -5.75 24.57
N ARG A 307 -22.07 -5.85 25.71
CA ARG A 307 -21.60 -7.11 26.32
C ARG A 307 -22.30 -7.33 27.64
#